data_AF-A0A0G0HKA9-F1
#
_entry.id   AF-A0A0G0HKA9-F1
#
_cell.length_a   1.000
_cell.length_b   1.000
_cell.length_c   1.000
_cell.angle_alpha   90.00
_cell.angle_beta   90.00
_cell.angle_gamma   90.00
#
_symmetry.space_group_name_H-M   'P 1'
#
loop_
_entity.id
_entity.type
_entity.pdbx_description
1 polymer ?
#
loop_
_entity_poly.entity_id
_entity_poly.type
_entity_poly.pdbx_seq_one_letter_code
_entity_poly.pdbx_strand_id
1 'polypeptide(L)'
;MNKKELEQKLNETEQKLQSLGDLSALIQDFNSKKQEMEALILSVQNQKTQFDEFSNSLPEKQKTLHDLLESIEILKNELNGREEKNKIAEEKLLEIQLKTNEINNLSLEQLGKIANEKLSNSFDNVKKELKNSNKKWFGWLLGTSILLLASVVLIVFWQTKQGDSIFEISFLVKIALTFPIIFFEFFVNREYSRSQRLIEEYEFKSSVARSLEAYKEIVVGLFDEKEGDEFKKKLDFILEAIGGLYSSPMANIKNNGIKEIDLAKAAKPIVTSVKEIISAMPK
;
A
#
# COMPACT_ATOMS: atom_id res chain seq x y z
N MET A 1 71.68 -83.83 95.32
CA MET A 1 71.23 -82.55 94.75
C MET A 1 70.25 -81.95 95.74
N ASN A 2 70.55 -80.77 96.28
CA ASN A 2 69.83 -80.18 97.42
C ASN A 2 68.60 -79.43 96.91
N LYS A 3 67.46 -79.50 97.61
CA LYS A 3 66.15 -78.97 97.14
C LYS A 3 66.21 -77.49 96.69
N LYS A 4 67.05 -76.68 97.35
CA LYS A 4 67.28 -75.27 97.04
C LYS A 4 67.94 -75.01 95.67
N GLU A 5 68.87 -75.86 95.22
CA GLU A 5 69.50 -75.69 93.89
C GLU A 5 68.53 -75.97 92.76
N LEU A 6 67.58 -76.88 93.00
CA LEU A 6 66.54 -77.24 92.03
C LEU A 6 65.52 -76.11 91.88
N GLU A 7 65.12 -75.46 92.98
CA GLU A 7 64.26 -74.26 92.96
C GLU A 7 64.95 -73.06 92.29
N GLN A 8 66.25 -72.85 92.52
CA GLN A 8 67.00 -71.78 91.86
C GLN A 8 67.12 -72.00 90.35
N LYS A 9 67.42 -73.24 89.91
CA LYS A 9 67.42 -73.58 88.48
C LYS A 9 66.03 -73.48 87.87
N LEU A 10 64.97 -73.85 88.59
CA LEU A 10 63.60 -73.70 88.10
C LEU A 10 63.27 -72.23 87.84
N ASN A 11 63.56 -71.33 88.79
CA ASN A 11 63.37 -69.89 88.64
C ASN A 11 64.21 -69.29 87.51
N GLU A 12 65.48 -69.70 87.33
CA GLU A 12 66.30 -69.26 86.20
C GLU A 12 65.74 -69.74 84.86
N THR A 13 65.18 -70.96 84.83
CA THR A 13 64.57 -71.51 83.62
C THR A 13 63.27 -70.79 83.29
N GLU A 14 62.48 -70.43 84.30
CA GLU A 14 61.23 -69.69 84.18
C GLU A 14 61.45 -68.24 83.77
N GLN A 15 62.46 -67.56 84.33
CA GLN A 15 62.92 -66.24 83.87
C GLN A 15 63.43 -66.28 82.43
N LYS A 16 64.18 -67.32 82.05
CA LYS A 16 64.59 -67.52 80.65
C LYS A 16 63.39 -67.77 79.75
N LEU A 17 62.41 -68.56 80.18
CA LEU A 17 61.18 -68.81 79.43
C LEU A 17 60.38 -67.52 79.23
N GLN A 18 60.29 -66.68 80.26
CA GLN A 18 59.63 -65.38 80.20
C GLN A 18 60.36 -64.42 79.26
N SER A 19 61.69 -64.36 79.33
CA SER A 19 62.51 -63.56 78.41
C SER A 19 62.41 -64.03 76.95
N LEU A 20 62.20 -65.34 76.71
CA LEU A 20 61.93 -65.90 75.39
C LEU A 20 60.52 -65.54 74.88
N GLY A 21 59.53 -65.49 75.78
CA GLY A 21 58.19 -64.99 75.48
C GLY A 21 58.20 -63.51 75.09
N ASP A 22 58.92 -62.67 75.83
CA ASP A 22 59.09 -61.25 75.53
C ASP A 22 59.86 -61.03 74.22
N LEU A 23 60.88 -61.87 73.95
CA LEU A 23 61.60 -61.85 72.67
C LEU A 23 60.69 -62.22 71.49
N SER A 24 59.80 -63.21 71.68
CA SER A 24 58.82 -63.59 70.67
C SER A 24 57.82 -62.46 70.39
N ALA A 25 57.35 -61.77 71.42
CA ALA A 25 56.47 -60.61 71.27
C ALA A 25 57.19 -59.45 70.54
N LEU A 26 58.46 -59.21 70.84
CA LEU A 26 59.29 -58.21 70.17
C LEU A 26 59.50 -58.54 68.68
N ILE A 27 59.71 -59.82 68.34
CA ILE A 27 59.82 -60.29 66.95
C ILE A 27 58.49 -60.09 66.22
N GLN A 28 57.36 -60.31 66.88
CA GLN A 28 56.04 -60.09 66.29
C GLN A 28 55.75 -58.60 66.03
N ASP A 29 56.08 -57.71 66.98
CA ASP A 29 55.98 -56.25 66.80
C ASP A 29 56.95 -55.73 65.72
N PHE A 30 58.16 -56.29 65.66
CA PHE A 30 59.12 -55.95 64.60
C PHE A 30 58.58 -56.34 63.21
N ASN A 31 57.95 -57.51 63.10
CA ASN A 31 57.36 -57.97 61.84
C ASN A 31 56.13 -57.13 61.43
N SER A 32 55.26 -56.73 62.36
CA SER A 32 54.12 -55.84 62.03
C SER A 32 54.61 -54.47 61.58
N LYS A 33 55.57 -53.86 62.29
CA LYS A 33 56.18 -52.58 61.87
C LYS A 33 56.88 -52.68 60.53
N LYS A 34 57.53 -53.80 60.23
CA LYS A 34 58.13 -54.04 58.92
C LYS A 34 57.06 -54.04 57.82
N GLN A 35 55.92 -54.70 58.03
CA GLN A 35 54.80 -54.70 57.08
C GLN A 35 54.19 -53.32 56.90
N GLU A 36 53.99 -52.56 57.98
CA GLU A 36 53.53 -51.17 57.91
C GLU A 36 54.51 -50.29 57.12
N MET A 37 55.82 -50.46 57.35
CA MET A 37 56.85 -49.72 56.64
C MET A 37 56.89 -50.07 55.14
N GLU A 38 56.72 -51.35 54.78
CA GLU A 38 56.59 -51.77 53.38
C GLU A 38 55.34 -51.18 52.72
N ALA A 39 54.20 -51.14 53.41
CA ALA A 39 52.98 -50.50 52.93
C ALA A 39 53.15 -48.99 52.74
N LEU A 40 53.87 -48.33 53.66
CA LEU A 40 54.18 -46.90 53.58
C LEU A 40 55.08 -46.59 52.37
N ILE A 41 56.11 -47.41 52.13
CA ILE A 41 57.00 -47.31 50.97
C ILE A 41 56.19 -47.40 49.66
N LEU A 42 55.28 -48.36 49.57
CA LEU A 42 54.41 -48.51 48.39
C LEU A 42 53.50 -47.28 48.19
N SER A 43 52.93 -46.74 49.28
CA SER A 43 52.10 -45.53 49.20
C SER A 43 52.88 -44.31 48.72
N VAL A 44 54.12 -44.14 49.20
CA VAL A 44 55.00 -43.03 48.82
C VAL A 44 55.43 -43.17 47.37
N GLN A 45 55.72 -44.38 46.90
CA GLN A 45 56.01 -44.63 45.49
C GLN A 45 54.82 -44.30 44.59
N ASN A 46 53.60 -44.69 44.98
CA ASN A 46 52.40 -44.39 44.22
C ASN A 46 52.07 -42.88 44.18
N GLN A 47 52.26 -42.18 45.30
CA GLN A 47 52.13 -40.71 45.33
C GLN A 47 53.19 -40.03 44.47
N LYS A 48 54.42 -40.54 44.47
CA LYS A 48 55.49 -40.03 43.60
C LYS A 48 55.13 -40.19 42.13
N THR A 49 54.62 -41.35 41.71
CA THR A 49 54.19 -41.54 40.32
C THR A 49 53.03 -40.60 39.93
N GLN A 50 52.04 -40.41 40.80
CA GLN A 50 50.96 -39.44 40.57
C GLN A 50 51.48 -37.99 40.48
N PHE A 51 52.45 -37.64 41.32
CA PHE A 51 53.10 -36.33 41.29
C PHE A 51 53.89 -36.13 40.00
N ASP A 52 54.65 -37.13 39.56
CA ASP A 52 55.42 -37.09 38.32
C ASP A 52 54.47 -36.98 37.10
N GLU A 53 53.36 -37.73 37.07
CA GLU A 53 52.32 -37.60 36.04
C GLU A 53 51.68 -36.20 36.03
N PHE A 54 51.33 -35.65 37.19
CA PHE A 54 50.78 -34.32 37.31
C PHE A 54 51.78 -33.24 36.85
N SER A 55 53.03 -33.34 37.31
CA SER A 55 54.13 -32.44 36.94
C SER A 55 54.41 -32.46 35.44
N ASN A 56 54.32 -33.64 34.80
CA ASN A 56 54.50 -33.77 33.36
C ASN A 56 53.31 -33.23 32.56
N SER A 57 52.10 -33.21 33.13
CA SER A 57 50.90 -32.65 32.49
C SER A 57 50.78 -31.12 32.62
N LEU A 58 51.49 -30.52 33.58
CA LEU A 58 51.43 -29.08 33.86
C LEU A 58 51.85 -28.19 32.68
N PRO A 59 52.97 -28.48 31.97
CA PRO A 59 53.41 -27.70 30.82
C PRO A 59 52.40 -27.73 29.66
N GLU A 60 51.77 -28.89 29.44
CA GLU A 60 50.75 -29.05 28.40
C GLU A 60 49.51 -28.21 28.74
N LYS A 61 49.04 -28.28 29.99
CA LYS A 61 47.94 -27.42 30.46
C LYS A 61 48.28 -25.93 30.36
N GLN A 62 49.49 -25.53 30.74
CA GLN A 62 49.94 -24.15 30.61
C GLN A 62 49.92 -23.67 29.15
N LYS A 63 50.37 -24.53 28.22
CA LYS A 63 50.31 -24.23 26.79
C LYS A 63 48.87 -24.05 26.31
N THR A 64 47.96 -24.97 26.66
CA THR A 64 46.54 -24.84 26.28
C THR A 64 45.91 -23.56 26.83
N LEU A 65 46.29 -23.14 28.04
CA LEU A 65 45.81 -21.90 28.65
C LEU A 65 46.30 -20.67 27.87
N HIS A 66 47.55 -20.69 27.40
CA HIS A 66 48.10 -19.62 26.58
C HIS A 66 47.42 -19.55 25.22
N ASP A 67 47.24 -20.69 24.54
CA ASP A 67 46.56 -20.77 23.25
C ASP A 67 45.10 -20.28 23.37
N LEU A 68 44.42 -20.62 24.48
CA LEU A 68 43.08 -20.12 24.77
C LEU A 68 43.06 -18.60 24.99
N LEU A 69 44.03 -18.04 25.73
CA LEU A 69 44.13 -16.60 25.93
C LEU A 69 44.36 -15.85 24.62
N GLU A 70 45.22 -16.38 23.75
CA GLU A 70 45.45 -15.81 22.42
C GLU A 70 44.18 -15.86 21.56
N SER A 71 43.45 -16.98 21.57
CA SER A 71 42.18 -17.11 20.84
C SER A 71 41.10 -16.13 21.35
N ILE A 72 41.05 -15.88 22.67
CA ILE A 72 40.12 -14.91 23.28
C ILE A 72 40.45 -13.50 22.81
N GLU A 73 41.73 -13.14 22.69
CA GLU A 73 42.16 -11.83 22.23
C GLU A 73 41.82 -11.60 20.76
N ILE A 74 42.02 -12.62 19.91
CA ILE A 74 41.62 -12.58 18.49
C ILE A 74 40.09 -12.41 18.38
N LEU A 75 39.32 -13.24 19.08
CA LEU A 75 37.86 -13.17 19.06
C LEU A 75 37.34 -11.81 19.53
N LYS A 76 37.95 -11.22 20.56
CA LYS A 76 37.61 -9.88 21.04
C LYS A 76 37.81 -8.82 19.95
N ASN A 77 38.93 -8.87 19.23
CA ASN A 77 39.22 -7.93 18.15
C ASN A 77 38.24 -8.10 16.98
N GLU A 78 37.87 -9.33 16.62
CA GLU A 78 36.85 -9.60 15.59
C GLU A 78 35.46 -9.11 16.01
N LEU A 79 35.09 -9.27 17.29
CA LEU A 79 33.81 -8.80 17.83
C LEU A 79 33.71 -7.27 17.73
N ASN A 80 34.74 -6.55 18.14
CA ASN A 80 34.79 -5.10 18.02
C ASN A 80 34.67 -4.64 16.56
N GLY A 81 35.39 -5.31 15.64
CA GLY A 81 35.31 -5.00 14.21
C GLY A 81 33.94 -5.31 13.58
N ARG A 82 33.22 -6.31 14.09
CA ARG A 82 31.84 -6.61 13.67
C ARG A 82 30.85 -5.59 14.23
N GLU A 83 31.01 -5.18 15.49
CA GLU A 83 30.14 -4.17 16.12
C GLU A 83 30.20 -2.83 15.37
N GLU A 84 31.40 -2.39 14.99
CA GLU A 84 31.58 -1.16 14.21
C GLU A 84 30.93 -1.26 12.81
N LYS A 85 31.12 -2.39 12.12
CA LYS A 85 30.45 -2.66 10.83
C LYS A 85 28.93 -2.68 10.95
N ASN A 86 28.39 -3.23 12.04
CA ASN A 86 26.95 -3.24 12.30
C ASN A 86 26.42 -1.83 12.52
N LYS A 87 27.09 -0.99 13.31
CA LYS A 87 26.70 0.42 13.50
C LYS A 87 26.64 1.17 12.17
N ILE A 88 27.66 1.03 11.32
CA ILE A 88 27.68 1.65 10.00
C ILE A 88 26.55 1.10 9.10
N ALA A 89 26.23 -0.19 9.20
CA ALA A 89 25.14 -0.79 8.44
C ALA A 89 23.77 -0.27 8.91
N GLU A 90 23.55 -0.12 10.22
CA GLU A 90 22.33 0.46 10.80
C GLU A 90 22.14 1.91 10.36
N GLU A 91 23.18 2.74 10.41
CA GLU A 91 23.14 4.13 9.93
C GLU A 91 22.78 4.21 8.45
N LYS A 92 23.39 3.36 7.61
CA LYS A 92 23.06 3.29 6.17
C LYS A 92 21.64 2.80 5.91
N LEU A 93 21.14 1.84 6.70
CA LEU A 93 19.77 1.36 6.59
C LEU A 93 18.77 2.48 6.93
N LEU A 94 19.04 3.25 7.99
CA LEU A 94 18.23 4.42 8.33
C LEU A 94 18.25 5.47 7.22
N GLU A 95 19.42 5.77 6.66
CA GLU A 95 19.54 6.71 5.54
C GLU A 95 18.76 6.24 4.30
N ILE A 96 18.86 4.95 3.95
CA ILE A 96 18.13 4.36 2.81
C ILE A 96 16.62 4.39 3.06
N GLN A 97 16.17 4.10 4.28
CA GLN A 97 14.76 4.17 4.65
C GLN A 97 14.21 5.59 4.53
N LEU A 98 14.95 6.59 5.02
CA LEU A 98 14.56 8.00 4.89
C LEU A 98 14.45 8.43 3.42
N LYS A 99 15.47 8.12 2.61
CA LYS A 99 15.46 8.44 1.17
C LYS A 99 14.34 7.72 0.42
N THR A 100 14.06 6.46 0.78
CA THR A 100 12.98 5.69 0.14
C THR A 100 11.61 6.28 0.47
N ASN A 101 11.38 6.67 1.73
CA ASN A 101 10.15 7.33 2.13
C ASN A 101 9.98 8.69 1.42
N GLU A 102 11.06 9.47 1.33
CA GLU A 102 11.05 10.76 0.60
C GLU A 102 10.73 10.57 -0.89
N ILE A 103 11.42 9.66 -1.57
CA ILE A 103 11.16 9.34 -2.99
C ILE A 103 9.74 8.83 -3.19
N ASN A 104 9.24 7.97 -2.30
CA ASN A 104 7.89 7.43 -2.41
C ASN A 104 6.84 8.54 -2.27
N ASN A 105 7.00 9.44 -1.30
CA ASN A 105 6.11 10.57 -1.11
C ASN A 105 6.12 11.53 -2.32
N LEU A 106 7.32 11.88 -2.81
CA LEU A 106 7.47 12.72 -4.01
C LEU A 106 6.87 12.05 -5.25
N SER A 107 7.06 10.74 -5.41
CA SER A 107 6.50 9.97 -6.52
C SER A 107 4.97 9.95 -6.47
N LEU A 108 4.36 9.72 -5.31
CA LEU A 108 2.90 9.74 -5.14
C LEU A 108 2.32 11.14 -5.40
N GLU A 109 3.00 12.20 -4.95
CA GLU A 109 2.60 13.58 -5.20
C GLU A 109 2.68 13.94 -6.69
N GLN A 110 3.80 13.60 -7.34
CA GLN A 110 4.01 13.86 -8.76
C GLN A 110 3.06 13.03 -9.64
N LEU A 111 2.85 11.75 -9.33
CA LEU A 111 1.90 10.91 -10.04
C LEU A 111 0.46 11.43 -9.88
N GLY A 112 0.08 11.90 -8.69
CA GLY A 112 -1.21 12.56 -8.46
C GLY A 112 -1.38 13.77 -9.37
N LYS A 113 -0.44 14.72 -9.31
CA LYS A 113 -0.42 15.94 -10.12
C LYS A 113 -0.45 15.63 -11.63
N ILE A 114 0.39 14.73 -12.11
CA ILE A 114 0.47 14.35 -13.53
C ILE A 114 -0.81 13.65 -14.00
N ALA A 115 -1.33 12.70 -13.21
CA ALA A 115 -2.56 12.01 -13.55
C ALA A 115 -3.73 13.00 -13.64
N ASN A 116 -3.79 13.93 -12.69
CA ASN A 116 -4.85 14.92 -12.61
C ASN A 116 -4.77 15.96 -13.73
N GLU A 117 -3.56 16.44 -14.05
CA GLU A 117 -3.30 17.32 -15.18
C GLU A 117 -3.63 16.64 -16.51
N LYS A 118 -3.21 15.38 -16.70
CA LYS A 118 -3.50 14.59 -17.90
C LYS A 118 -5.00 14.36 -18.08
N LEU A 119 -5.71 14.06 -16.99
CA LEU A 119 -7.16 13.86 -17.00
C LEU A 119 -7.90 15.17 -17.36
N SER A 120 -7.53 16.28 -16.71
CA SER A 120 -8.05 17.62 -17.02
C SER A 120 -7.78 18.00 -18.48
N ASN A 121 -6.55 17.81 -18.97
CA ASN A 121 -6.17 18.11 -20.35
C ASN A 121 -6.94 17.23 -21.35
N SER A 122 -7.21 15.97 -21.02
CA SER A 122 -8.04 15.09 -21.84
C SER A 122 -9.47 15.62 -21.97
N PHE A 123 -10.10 16.04 -20.87
CA PHE A 123 -11.44 16.64 -20.92
C PHE A 123 -11.47 17.98 -21.68
N ASP A 124 -10.45 18.82 -21.51
CA ASP A 124 -10.31 20.07 -22.26
C ASP A 124 -10.12 19.83 -23.76
N ASN A 125 -9.38 18.80 -24.15
CA ASN A 125 -9.21 18.43 -25.55
C ASN A 125 -10.53 17.99 -26.16
N VAL A 126 -11.29 17.11 -25.49
CA VAL A 126 -12.62 16.70 -25.94
C VAL A 126 -13.56 17.91 -26.06
N LYS A 127 -13.53 18.84 -25.08
CA LYS A 127 -14.28 20.11 -25.16
C LYS A 127 -13.89 20.94 -26.38
N LYS A 128 -12.60 21.10 -26.65
CA LYS A 128 -12.10 21.84 -27.83
C LYS A 128 -12.50 21.17 -29.14
N GLU A 129 -12.41 19.85 -29.21
CA GLU A 129 -12.83 19.07 -30.38
C GLU A 129 -14.33 19.22 -30.64
N LEU A 130 -15.16 19.11 -29.61
CA LEU A 130 -16.61 19.34 -29.71
C LEU A 130 -16.93 20.77 -30.19
N LYS A 131 -16.29 21.80 -29.60
CA LYS A 131 -16.47 23.20 -30.03
C LYS A 131 -16.06 23.41 -31.49
N ASN A 132 -14.92 22.86 -31.90
CA ASN A 132 -14.42 22.99 -33.27
C ASN A 132 -15.26 22.22 -34.28
N SER A 133 -15.68 21.00 -33.93
CA SER A 133 -16.57 20.18 -34.74
C SER A 133 -17.90 20.88 -34.95
N ASN A 134 -18.53 21.39 -33.88
CA ASN A 134 -19.75 22.18 -33.97
C ASN A 134 -19.61 23.40 -34.86
N LYS A 135 -18.52 24.17 -34.72
CA LYS A 135 -18.32 25.37 -35.53
C LYS A 135 -18.20 25.04 -37.01
N LYS A 136 -17.46 23.97 -37.35
CA LYS A 136 -17.32 23.48 -38.73
C LYS A 136 -18.66 22.98 -39.29
N TRP A 137 -19.37 22.18 -38.51
CA TRP A 137 -20.66 21.63 -38.89
C TRP A 137 -21.71 22.74 -39.08
N PHE A 138 -21.77 23.71 -38.17
CA PHE A 138 -22.67 24.87 -38.28
C PHE A 138 -22.35 25.73 -39.51
N GLY A 139 -21.06 25.91 -39.82
CA GLY A 139 -20.63 26.58 -41.05
C GLY A 139 -21.09 25.85 -42.32
N TRP A 140 -20.98 24.51 -42.35
CA TRP A 140 -21.47 23.69 -43.46
C TRP A 140 -23.00 23.74 -43.58
N LEU A 141 -23.71 23.71 -42.45
CA LEU A 141 -25.17 23.78 -42.39
C LEU A 141 -25.69 25.15 -42.85
N LEU A 142 -25.05 26.25 -42.44
CA LEU A 142 -25.35 27.58 -42.96
C LEU A 142 -25.07 27.68 -44.47
N GLY A 143 -23.93 27.15 -44.94
CA GLY A 143 -23.58 27.18 -46.36
C GLY A 143 -24.58 26.41 -47.23
N THR A 144 -24.99 25.22 -46.81
CA THR A 144 -26.02 24.42 -47.50
C THR A 144 -27.39 25.09 -47.47
N SER A 145 -27.77 25.72 -46.35
CA SER A 145 -29.04 26.46 -46.25
C SER A 145 -29.07 27.68 -47.17
N ILE A 146 -27.97 28.44 -47.27
CA ILE A 146 -27.87 29.59 -48.19
C ILE A 146 -27.92 29.13 -49.64
N LEU A 147 -27.24 28.03 -49.98
CA LEU A 147 -27.26 27.46 -51.32
C LEU A 147 -28.66 26.98 -51.71
N LEU A 148 -29.40 26.35 -50.79
CA LEU A 148 -30.78 25.90 -51.01
C LEU A 148 -31.71 27.10 -51.21
N LEU A 149 -31.60 28.15 -50.37
CA LEU A 149 -32.33 29.41 -50.56
C LEU A 149 -32.02 30.07 -51.91
N ALA A 150 -30.75 30.16 -52.30
CA ALA A 150 -30.33 30.73 -53.59
C ALA A 150 -30.89 29.92 -54.77
N SER A 151 -30.91 28.58 -54.66
CA SER A 151 -31.50 27.69 -55.66
C SER A 151 -33.00 27.94 -55.83
N VAL A 152 -33.74 28.08 -54.73
CA VAL A 152 -35.18 28.38 -54.79
C VAL A 152 -35.44 29.76 -55.39
N VAL A 153 -34.66 30.78 -55.04
CA VAL A 153 -34.77 32.13 -55.62
C VAL A 153 -34.47 32.12 -57.12
N LEU A 154 -33.47 31.36 -57.57
CA LEU A 154 -33.15 31.20 -58.99
C LEU A 154 -34.30 30.53 -59.76
N ILE A 155 -34.91 29.49 -59.20
CA ILE A 155 -36.07 28.80 -59.80
C ILE A 155 -37.25 29.77 -59.94
N VAL A 156 -37.57 30.54 -58.89
CA VAL A 156 -38.64 31.54 -58.91
C VAL A 156 -38.36 32.65 -59.94
N PHE A 157 -37.12 33.13 -60.00
CA PHE A 157 -36.73 34.16 -60.97
C PHE A 157 -36.81 33.66 -62.42
N TRP A 158 -36.42 32.40 -62.66
CA TRP A 158 -36.54 31.76 -63.97
C TRP A 158 -38.00 31.57 -64.39
N GLN A 159 -38.85 31.11 -63.47
CA GLN A 159 -40.29 30.93 -63.70
C GLN A 159 -41.00 32.26 -63.97
N THR A 160 -40.65 33.32 -63.24
CA THR A 160 -41.19 34.68 -63.43
C THR A 160 -40.81 35.25 -64.82
N LYS A 161 -39.63 34.90 -65.36
CA LYS A 161 -39.22 35.30 -66.72
C LYS A 161 -40.00 34.57 -67.83
N GLN A 162 -40.55 33.39 -67.56
CA GLN A 162 -41.36 32.64 -68.53
C GLN A 162 -42.83 33.10 -68.63
N GLY A 163 -43.23 34.10 -67.83
CA GLY A 163 -44.52 34.79 -67.98
C GLY A 163 -45.57 34.44 -66.93
N ASP A 164 -45.28 33.52 -66.01
CA ASP A 164 -46.18 33.20 -64.90
C ASP A 164 -46.08 34.29 -63.80
N SER A 165 -47.23 34.72 -63.29
CA SER A 165 -47.31 35.67 -62.17
C SER A 165 -46.79 35.03 -60.88
N ILE A 166 -46.06 35.79 -60.07
CA ILE A 166 -45.54 35.37 -58.75
C ILE A 166 -46.68 34.89 -57.82
N PHE A 167 -47.92 35.35 -58.06
CA PHE A 167 -49.11 34.93 -57.32
C PHE A 167 -49.70 33.58 -57.75
N GLU A 168 -49.40 33.11 -58.96
CA GLU A 168 -49.82 31.79 -59.48
C GLU A 168 -48.82 30.68 -59.11
N ILE A 169 -47.71 31.04 -58.47
CA ILE A 169 -46.76 30.07 -57.90
C ILE A 169 -47.52 29.16 -56.92
N SER A 170 -47.62 27.89 -57.31
CA SER A 170 -48.34 26.82 -56.61
C SER A 170 -48.03 26.82 -55.12
N PHE A 171 -49.05 26.57 -54.30
CA PHE A 171 -48.95 26.39 -52.84
C PHE A 171 -47.79 25.47 -52.42
N LEU A 172 -47.47 24.48 -53.25
CA LEU A 172 -46.34 23.57 -53.05
C LEU A 172 -44.97 24.27 -53.02
N VAL A 173 -44.77 25.32 -53.81
CA VAL A 173 -43.53 26.10 -53.84
C VAL A 173 -43.39 26.94 -52.56
N LYS A 174 -44.49 27.48 -52.02
CA LYS A 174 -44.51 28.21 -50.75
C LYS A 174 -44.17 27.30 -49.57
N ILE A 175 -44.68 26.06 -49.57
CA ILE A 175 -44.29 25.03 -48.59
C ILE A 175 -42.82 24.64 -48.78
N ALA A 176 -42.36 24.43 -50.01
CA ALA A 176 -40.97 24.07 -50.28
C ALA A 176 -39.97 25.16 -49.85
N LEU A 177 -40.38 26.43 -49.81
CA LEU A 177 -39.56 27.56 -49.38
C LEU A 177 -39.56 27.73 -47.84
N THR A 178 -40.69 27.47 -47.19
CA THR A 178 -40.85 27.64 -45.73
C THR A 178 -40.43 26.42 -44.92
N PHE A 179 -40.64 25.21 -45.45
CA PHE A 179 -40.33 23.96 -44.75
C PHE A 179 -38.85 23.80 -44.37
N PRO A 180 -37.86 24.10 -45.24
CA PRO A 180 -36.45 24.04 -44.89
C PRO A 180 -36.07 25.00 -43.76
N ILE A 181 -36.71 26.17 -43.69
CA ILE A 181 -36.46 27.19 -42.66
C ILE A 181 -36.95 26.70 -41.30
N ILE A 182 -38.18 26.19 -41.24
CA ILE A 182 -38.77 25.63 -40.01
C ILE A 182 -37.99 24.39 -39.54
N PHE A 183 -37.62 23.52 -40.48
CA PHE A 183 -36.80 22.34 -40.18
C PHE A 183 -35.41 22.74 -39.65
N PHE A 184 -34.78 23.74 -40.27
CA PHE A 184 -33.49 24.27 -39.84
C PHE A 184 -33.57 24.83 -38.42
N GLU A 185 -34.58 25.65 -38.12
CA GLU A 185 -34.76 26.24 -36.80
C GLU A 185 -34.94 25.16 -35.71
N PHE A 186 -35.82 24.18 -35.95
CA PHE A 186 -36.05 23.08 -35.02
C PHE A 186 -34.79 22.24 -34.81
N PHE A 187 -34.11 21.89 -35.90
CA PHE A 187 -32.94 21.03 -35.86
C PHE A 187 -31.73 21.72 -35.21
N VAL A 188 -31.47 22.98 -35.56
CA VAL A 188 -30.42 23.80 -34.93
C VAL A 188 -30.69 23.96 -33.44
N ASN A 189 -31.92 24.28 -33.04
CA ASN A 189 -32.24 24.43 -31.62
C ASN A 189 -32.00 23.14 -30.84
N ARG A 190 -32.43 21.99 -31.38
CA ARG A 190 -32.22 20.68 -30.76
C ARG A 190 -30.74 20.33 -30.65
N GLU A 191 -29.98 20.46 -31.72
CA GLU A 191 -28.60 19.98 -31.76
C GLU A 191 -27.63 20.96 -31.09
N TYR A 192 -27.89 22.26 -31.17
CA TYR A 192 -27.21 23.27 -30.36
C TYR A 192 -27.42 23.03 -28.87
N SER A 193 -28.67 22.81 -28.44
CA SER A 193 -28.99 22.50 -27.04
C SER A 193 -28.26 21.23 -26.58
N ARG A 194 -28.28 20.17 -27.38
CA ARG A 194 -27.58 18.92 -27.06
C ARG A 194 -26.08 19.11 -26.93
N SER A 195 -25.46 19.84 -27.86
CA SER A 195 -24.03 20.01 -27.81
C SER A 195 -23.57 20.98 -26.73
N GLN A 196 -24.34 22.02 -26.44
CA GLN A 196 -24.04 22.94 -25.35
C GLN A 196 -24.04 22.21 -24.01
N ARG A 197 -25.01 21.31 -23.81
CA ARG A 197 -25.06 20.40 -22.65
C ARG A 197 -23.83 19.52 -22.51
N LEU A 198 -23.36 18.92 -23.62
CA LEU A 198 -22.13 18.12 -23.62
C LEU A 198 -20.90 18.98 -23.26
N ILE A 199 -20.79 20.17 -23.83
CA ILE A 199 -19.69 21.11 -23.55
C ILE A 199 -19.67 21.47 -22.06
N GLU A 200 -20.82 21.79 -21.47
CA GLU A 200 -20.97 22.10 -20.05
C GLU A 200 -20.60 20.89 -19.17
N GLU A 201 -21.00 19.68 -19.56
CA GLU A 201 -20.65 18.46 -18.83
C GLU A 201 -19.14 18.19 -18.85
N TYR A 202 -18.47 18.34 -19.98
CA TYR A 202 -17.02 18.15 -20.07
C TYR A 202 -16.23 19.29 -19.40
N GLU A 203 -16.75 20.52 -19.44
CA GLU A 203 -16.19 21.64 -18.69
C GLU A 203 -16.27 21.43 -17.18
N PHE A 204 -17.41 20.94 -16.71
CA PHE A 204 -17.59 20.54 -15.32
C PHE A 204 -16.63 19.41 -14.95
N LYS A 205 -16.56 18.32 -15.72
CA LYS A 205 -15.62 17.20 -15.46
C LYS A 205 -14.16 17.64 -15.44
N SER A 206 -13.78 18.57 -16.32
CA SER A 206 -12.43 19.16 -16.35
C SER A 206 -12.14 19.98 -15.08
N SER A 207 -13.06 20.85 -14.67
CA SER A 207 -12.92 21.64 -13.43
C SER A 207 -12.87 20.75 -12.19
N VAL A 208 -13.73 19.73 -12.16
CA VAL A 208 -13.78 18.71 -11.13
C VAL A 208 -12.43 18.00 -11.03
N ALA A 209 -11.90 17.49 -12.14
CA ALA A 209 -10.61 16.82 -12.17
C ALA A 209 -9.54 17.74 -11.57
N ARG A 210 -9.40 18.99 -12.05
CA ARG A 210 -8.43 19.95 -11.49
C ARG A 210 -8.56 20.14 -9.98
N SER A 211 -9.79 20.16 -9.44
CA SER A 211 -10.03 20.37 -8.02
C SER A 211 -9.77 19.13 -7.14
N LEU A 212 -9.69 17.94 -7.72
CA LEU A 212 -9.56 16.68 -6.98
C LEU A 212 -8.30 16.61 -6.12
N GLU A 213 -7.16 17.12 -6.60
CA GLU A 213 -5.91 17.17 -5.82
C GLU A 213 -6.07 18.08 -4.58
N ALA A 214 -6.72 19.23 -4.73
CA ALA A 214 -6.98 20.14 -3.61
C ALA A 214 -7.92 19.51 -2.56
N TYR A 215 -8.94 18.75 -3.00
CA TYR A 215 -9.79 18.01 -2.08
C TYR A 215 -9.03 16.88 -1.38
N LYS A 216 -8.14 16.18 -2.08
CA LYS A 216 -7.28 15.16 -1.48
C LYS A 216 -6.34 15.76 -0.43
N GLU A 217 -5.76 16.93 -0.67
CA GLU A 217 -4.94 17.65 0.32
C GLU A 217 -5.77 18.08 1.55
N ILE A 218 -6.98 18.59 1.36
CA ILE A 218 -7.90 18.95 2.44
C ILE A 218 -8.30 17.72 3.26
N VAL A 219 -8.63 16.61 2.58
CA VAL A 219 -8.89 15.31 3.19
C VAL A 219 -7.68 14.93 4.04
N VAL A 220 -6.51 14.74 3.44
CA VAL A 220 -5.30 14.29 4.16
C VAL A 220 -4.96 15.20 5.35
N GLY A 221 -5.03 16.53 5.20
CA GLY A 221 -4.76 17.48 6.28
C GLY A 221 -5.80 17.51 7.40
N LEU A 222 -7.02 17.02 7.16
CA LEU A 222 -8.07 16.86 8.19
C LEU A 222 -7.97 15.51 8.93
N PHE A 223 -7.17 14.56 8.44
CA PHE A 223 -7.09 13.18 8.94
C PHE A 223 -5.78 12.84 9.69
N ASP A 224 -5.03 13.85 10.15
CA ASP A 224 -3.86 13.65 11.04
C ASP A 224 -4.23 13.18 12.47
N GLU A 225 -5.53 13.19 12.83
CA GLU A 225 -6.02 12.72 14.14
C GLU A 225 -6.84 11.42 14.04
N LYS A 226 -6.59 10.53 15.03
CA LYS A 226 -6.88 9.09 15.08
C LYS A 226 -8.32 8.64 14.80
N GLU A 227 -8.39 7.38 14.36
CA GLU A 227 -9.57 6.53 14.13
C GLU A 227 -10.66 6.60 15.22
N GLY A 228 -11.91 6.73 14.77
CA GLY A 228 -13.13 6.71 15.59
C GLY A 228 -14.39 6.93 14.73
N ASP A 229 -15.59 6.95 15.33
CA ASP A 229 -16.85 7.18 14.58
C ASP A 229 -16.93 8.58 13.93
N GLU A 230 -16.16 9.56 14.44
CA GLU A 230 -16.02 10.88 13.80
C GLU A 230 -15.23 10.83 12.49
N PHE A 231 -14.29 9.88 12.34
CA PHE A 231 -13.54 9.68 11.11
C PHE A 231 -14.47 9.32 9.96
N LYS A 232 -15.37 8.35 10.20
CA LYS A 232 -16.36 7.92 9.20
C LYS A 232 -17.31 9.06 8.86
N LYS A 233 -17.80 9.83 9.83
CA LYS A 233 -18.72 10.95 9.58
C LYS A 233 -18.09 12.08 8.77
N LYS A 234 -16.83 12.46 9.06
CA LYS A 234 -16.11 13.48 8.31
C LYS A 234 -15.80 12.99 6.89
N LEU A 235 -15.36 11.75 6.75
CA LEU A 235 -15.11 11.13 5.45
C LEU A 235 -16.39 11.02 4.62
N ASP A 236 -17.48 10.54 5.19
CA ASP A 236 -18.79 10.44 4.53
C ASP A 236 -19.29 11.82 4.10
N PHE A 237 -19.19 12.84 4.96
CA PHE A 237 -19.56 14.21 4.60
C PHE A 237 -18.72 14.74 3.43
N ILE A 238 -17.41 14.50 3.43
CA ILE A 238 -16.54 14.94 2.33
C ILE A 238 -16.83 14.14 1.05
N LEU A 239 -17.04 12.83 1.14
CA LEU A 239 -17.41 11.98 0.01
C LEU A 239 -18.80 12.36 -0.54
N GLU A 240 -19.74 12.77 0.31
CA GLU A 240 -21.06 13.24 -0.09
C GLU A 240 -21.01 14.65 -0.68
N ALA A 241 -20.20 15.56 -0.12
CA ALA A 241 -19.97 16.89 -0.67
C ALA A 241 -19.26 16.82 -2.03
N ILE A 242 -18.24 15.96 -2.16
CA ILE A 242 -17.59 15.63 -3.44
C ILE A 242 -18.59 14.96 -4.36
N GLY A 243 -19.34 13.95 -3.91
CA GLY A 243 -20.36 13.28 -4.72
C GLY A 243 -21.42 14.24 -5.25
N GLY A 244 -21.85 15.21 -4.45
CA GLY A 244 -22.78 16.28 -4.82
C GLY A 244 -22.14 17.29 -5.77
N LEU A 245 -20.92 17.74 -5.50
CA LEU A 245 -20.15 18.65 -6.36
C LEU A 245 -19.70 18.03 -7.68
N TYR A 246 -19.67 16.70 -7.77
CA TYR A 246 -19.29 15.91 -8.95
C TYR A 246 -20.52 15.32 -9.64
N SER A 247 -21.71 15.53 -9.09
CA SER A 247 -22.96 15.23 -9.78
C SER A 247 -23.08 16.14 -11.01
N SER A 248 -23.15 15.52 -12.19
CA SER A 248 -23.23 16.27 -13.45
C SER A 248 -24.36 17.32 -13.37
N PRO A 249 -24.13 18.59 -13.74
CA PRO A 249 -25.18 19.61 -13.78
C PRO A 249 -26.41 19.13 -14.58
N MET A 250 -26.17 18.31 -15.61
CA MET A 250 -27.20 17.65 -16.40
C MET A 250 -28.03 16.60 -15.65
N ALA A 251 -27.44 15.87 -14.71
CA ALA A 251 -28.17 14.92 -13.85
C ALA A 251 -29.13 15.66 -12.92
N ASN A 252 -28.70 16.81 -12.38
CA ASN A 252 -29.54 17.66 -11.53
C ASN A 252 -30.66 18.34 -12.33
N ILE A 253 -30.40 18.77 -13.57
CA ILE A 253 -31.44 19.30 -14.46
C ILE A 253 -32.41 18.22 -14.95
N LYS A 254 -31.97 16.96 -15.17
CA LYS A 254 -32.88 15.87 -15.56
C LYS A 254 -33.81 15.45 -14.40
N ASN A 255 -33.33 15.52 -13.16
CA ASN A 255 -34.12 15.18 -11.98
C ASN A 255 -35.05 16.34 -11.53
N ASN A 256 -34.67 17.59 -11.77
CA ASN A 256 -35.49 18.78 -11.45
C ASN A 256 -36.25 19.38 -12.65
N GLY A 257 -35.94 18.95 -13.86
CA GLY A 257 -36.53 19.43 -15.11
C GLY A 257 -37.86 18.75 -15.36
N ILE A 258 -38.94 19.47 -15.05
CA ILE A 258 -40.32 19.26 -15.49
C ILE A 258 -40.70 17.78 -15.57
N LYS A 259 -41.33 17.28 -14.49
CA LYS A 259 -42.16 16.07 -14.52
C LYS A 259 -42.90 16.01 -15.86
N GLU A 260 -42.62 14.98 -16.63
CA GLU A 260 -43.19 14.66 -17.95
C GLU A 260 -44.69 14.30 -17.86
N ILE A 261 -45.44 14.98 -16.98
CA ILE A 261 -46.80 14.65 -16.54
C ILE A 261 -47.85 15.65 -17.04
N ASP A 262 -47.49 16.83 -17.58
CA ASP A 262 -48.51 17.83 -17.94
C ASP A 262 -48.73 18.09 -19.43
N LEU A 263 -47.90 17.62 -20.35
CA LEU A 263 -48.18 17.78 -21.80
C LEU A 263 -49.31 16.86 -22.28
N ALA A 264 -49.34 15.60 -21.81
CA ALA A 264 -50.45 14.68 -22.11
C ALA A 264 -51.76 15.10 -21.42
N LYS A 265 -51.68 15.76 -20.25
CA LYS A 265 -52.82 16.32 -19.52
C LYS A 265 -53.33 17.62 -20.15
N ALA A 266 -52.44 18.48 -20.64
CA ALA A 266 -52.79 19.73 -21.33
C ALA A 266 -53.30 19.50 -22.76
N ALA A 267 -52.82 18.45 -23.46
CA ALA A 267 -53.30 18.10 -24.79
C ALA A 267 -54.68 17.40 -24.77
N LYS A 268 -55.02 16.72 -23.67
CA LYS A 268 -56.30 16.00 -23.52
C LYS A 268 -57.55 16.90 -23.67
N PRO A 269 -57.65 18.09 -23.03
CA PRO A 269 -58.79 18.97 -23.25
C PRO A 269 -58.84 19.48 -24.70
N ILE A 270 -57.69 19.84 -25.30
CA ILE A 270 -57.65 20.36 -26.68
C ILE A 270 -58.13 19.31 -27.69
N VAL A 271 -57.68 18.06 -27.57
CA VAL A 271 -58.13 16.95 -28.42
C VAL A 271 -59.60 16.63 -28.22
N THR A 272 -60.12 16.76 -27.00
CA THR A 272 -61.54 16.53 -26.70
C THR A 272 -62.41 17.65 -27.28
N SER A 273 -61.99 18.91 -27.15
CA SER A 273 -62.69 20.05 -27.75
C SER A 273 -62.70 20.00 -29.28
N VAL A 274 -61.60 19.60 -29.93
CA VAL A 274 -61.57 19.41 -31.39
C VAL A 274 -62.48 18.26 -31.83
N LYS A 275 -62.54 17.17 -31.06
CA LYS A 275 -63.44 16.04 -31.34
C LYS A 275 -64.91 16.43 -31.20
N GLU A 276 -65.26 17.23 -30.21
CA GLU A 276 -66.62 17.75 -30.02
C GLU A 276 -67.04 18.68 -31.17
N ILE A 277 -66.16 19.60 -31.59
CA ILE A 277 -66.40 20.50 -32.73
C ILE A 277 -66.61 19.70 -34.03
N ILE A 278 -65.81 18.65 -34.27
CA ILE A 278 -65.96 17.79 -35.45
C ILE A 278 -67.27 16.99 -35.38
N SER A 279 -67.70 16.56 -34.19
CA SER A 279 -68.97 15.83 -34.02
C SER A 279 -70.22 16.71 -34.06
N ALA A 280 -70.08 18.02 -33.86
CA ALA A 280 -71.17 19.01 -33.90
C ALA A 280 -71.37 19.63 -35.29
N MET A 281 -70.51 19.32 -36.27
CA MET A 281 -70.75 19.72 -37.66
C MET A 281 -71.81 18.82 -38.29
N PRO A 282 -72.92 19.36 -38.83
CA PRO A 282 -73.89 18.58 -39.57
C PRO A 282 -73.21 17.99 -40.83
N LYS A 283 -73.53 16.72 -41.13
CA LYS A 283 -73.05 16.01 -42.32
C LYS A 283 -73.53 16.67 -43.61
#